data_AF-A0A537MJ05-F1
#
_entry.id   AF-A0A537MJ05-F1
#
_cell.length_a   1.000
_cell.length_b   1.000
_cell.length_c   1.000
_cell.angle_alpha   90.00
_cell.angle_beta   90.00
_cell.angle_gamma   90.00
#
_symmetry.space_group_name_H-M   'P 1'
#
loop_
_entity.id
_entity.type
_entity.pdbx_description
1 polymer ?
#
loop_
_entity_poly.entity_id
_entity_poly.type
_entity_poly.pdbx_seq_one_letter_code
_entity_poly.pdbx_strand_id
1 'polypeptide(L)'
;MRIALIGLALAGAVAVSPGHSAQPRAAASCHLSLPASPDSETFAGAGHSGAAASAQQTGALFASAASHLCASGVVRPANLARYRRLLVRNAEGANEPNIYDDAEEQPGALIIEFAFAGGPPPTQEAVEAALRCWRNPGAAGCSAEDVGP
;
A
#
# COMPACT_ATOMS: atom_id res chain seq x y z
N MET A 1 5.12 -5.08 -87.85
CA MET A 1 5.49 -3.87 -87.07
C MET A 1 6.11 -4.30 -85.77
N ARG A 2 7.29 -3.76 -85.46
CA ARG A 2 7.99 -3.87 -84.17
C ARG A 2 7.23 -3.07 -83.11
N ILE A 3 7.30 -3.49 -81.83
CA ILE A 3 7.65 -2.66 -80.66
C ILE A 3 7.72 -3.58 -79.43
N ALA A 4 8.89 -3.55 -78.77
CA ALA A 4 9.16 -4.09 -77.44
C ALA A 4 9.02 -2.97 -76.40
N LEU A 5 8.78 -3.31 -75.12
CA LEU A 5 9.00 -2.52 -73.88
C LEU A 5 8.60 -3.45 -72.70
N ILE A 6 9.50 -4.02 -71.87
CA ILE A 6 10.37 -3.48 -70.79
C ILE A 6 9.60 -2.76 -69.66
N GLY A 7 9.81 -3.27 -68.44
CA GLY A 7 9.70 -2.54 -67.16
C GLY A 7 8.42 -2.87 -66.39
N LEU A 8 8.38 -3.03 -65.06
CA LEU A 8 9.33 -2.68 -64.01
C LEU A 8 8.90 -3.46 -62.76
N ALA A 9 9.82 -4.16 -62.08
CA ALA A 9 9.54 -4.78 -60.79
C ALA A 9 9.53 -3.70 -59.69
N LEU A 10 8.36 -3.42 -59.14
CA LEU A 10 8.20 -2.58 -57.96
C LEU A 10 8.41 -3.43 -56.71
N ALA A 11 9.64 -3.44 -56.20
CA ALA A 11 9.94 -3.90 -54.85
C ALA A 11 9.38 -2.88 -53.86
N GLY A 12 8.22 -3.18 -53.28
CA GLY A 12 7.64 -2.41 -52.19
C GLY A 12 8.44 -2.60 -50.91
N ALA A 13 9.12 -1.54 -50.45
CA ALA A 13 9.73 -1.49 -49.14
C ALA A 13 8.64 -1.39 -48.07
N VAL A 14 8.43 -2.48 -47.31
CA VAL A 14 7.65 -2.45 -46.07
C VAL A 14 8.50 -1.74 -45.02
N ALA A 15 8.15 -0.49 -44.71
CA ALA A 15 8.70 0.23 -43.58
C ALA A 15 8.16 -0.40 -42.28
N VAL A 16 8.96 -1.26 -41.67
CA VAL A 16 8.76 -1.72 -40.29
C VAL A 16 8.95 -0.50 -39.40
N SER A 17 7.85 0.06 -38.91
CA SER A 17 7.90 1.04 -37.84
C SER A 17 8.51 0.34 -36.62
N PRO A 18 9.61 0.85 -36.02
CA PRO A 18 10.08 0.33 -34.76
C PRO A 18 8.93 0.53 -33.76
N GLY A 19 8.36 -0.58 -33.30
CA GLY A 19 7.44 -0.59 -32.19
C GLY A 19 8.09 0.22 -31.08
N HIS A 20 7.44 1.29 -30.65
CA HIS A 20 7.77 1.92 -29.40
C HIS A 20 7.58 0.85 -28.34
N SER A 21 8.68 0.23 -27.92
CA SER A 21 8.75 -0.46 -26.64
C SER A 21 8.22 0.55 -25.65
N ALA A 22 7.00 0.31 -25.13
CA ALA A 22 6.47 1.05 -24.02
C ALA A 22 7.51 0.92 -22.93
N GLN A 23 8.31 1.98 -22.78
CA GLN A 23 9.38 2.04 -21.81
C GLN A 23 8.71 1.67 -20.49
N PRO A 24 9.22 0.66 -19.74
CA PRO A 24 8.68 0.35 -18.43
C PRO A 24 8.73 1.67 -17.68
N ARG A 25 7.56 2.25 -17.45
CA ARG A 25 7.43 3.51 -16.73
C ARG A 25 8.10 3.20 -15.41
N ALA A 26 9.29 3.78 -15.19
CA ALA A 26 10.12 3.51 -14.02
C ALA A 26 9.16 3.44 -12.84
N ALA A 27 9.07 2.26 -12.22
CA ALA A 27 8.06 1.98 -11.20
C ALA A 27 8.09 3.18 -10.25
N ALA A 28 7.03 3.99 -10.30
CA ALA A 28 6.99 5.25 -9.57
C ALA A 28 7.35 4.89 -8.13
N SER A 29 8.46 5.45 -7.64
CA SER A 29 9.22 4.96 -6.50
C SER A 29 8.28 4.42 -5.41
N CYS A 30 8.08 3.10 -5.37
CA CYS A 30 7.12 2.44 -4.47
C CYS A 30 7.67 2.36 -3.05
N HIS A 31 8.27 3.45 -2.59
CA HIS A 31 8.74 3.61 -1.24
C HIS A 31 7.67 4.39 -0.47
N LEU A 32 6.80 3.66 0.21
CA LEU A 32 5.69 4.21 0.98
C LEU A 32 6.01 4.09 2.46
N SER A 33 6.00 5.22 3.17
CA SER A 33 6.22 5.25 4.61
C SER A 33 5.48 6.43 5.22
N LEU A 34 5.05 6.27 6.46
CA LEU A 34 4.49 7.33 7.30
C LEU A 34 5.27 7.35 8.62
N PRO A 35 5.60 8.53 9.18
CA PRO A 35 6.15 8.62 10.52
C PRO A 35 5.21 7.94 11.52
N ALA A 36 5.71 6.97 12.28
CA ALA A 36 4.90 6.23 13.24
C ALA A 36 4.99 6.85 14.64
N SER A 37 3.84 6.99 15.30
CA SER A 37 3.74 7.45 16.69
C SER A 37 2.80 6.54 17.47
N PRO A 38 3.13 6.19 18.74
CA PRO A 38 2.18 5.48 19.58
C PRO A 38 1.02 6.39 19.98
N ASP A 39 -0.15 5.80 20.13
CA ASP A 39 -1.27 6.41 20.83
C ASP A 39 -1.05 6.25 22.34
N SER A 40 -0.63 7.32 23.00
CA SER A 40 -0.21 7.24 24.41
C SER A 40 -1.33 6.81 25.35
N GLU A 41 -2.58 7.12 25.02
CA GLU A 41 -3.74 6.84 25.88
C GLU A 41 -4.04 5.34 25.90
N THR A 42 -4.13 4.70 24.73
CA THR A 42 -4.37 3.25 24.63
C THR A 42 -3.23 2.42 25.22
N PHE A 43 -1.98 2.84 25.01
CA PHE A 43 -0.83 2.15 25.60
C PHE A 43 -0.73 2.34 27.12
N ALA A 44 -1.04 3.53 27.64
CA ALA A 44 -1.06 3.78 29.08
C ALA A 44 -2.19 2.99 29.77
N GLY A 45 -3.39 2.96 29.17
CA GLY A 45 -4.52 2.18 29.68
C GLY A 45 -4.24 0.69 29.81
N ALA A 46 -3.46 0.14 28.87
CA ALA A 46 -3.05 -1.27 28.87
C ALA A 46 -1.85 -1.58 29.80
N GLY A 47 -1.27 -0.58 30.47
CA GLY A 47 -0.08 -0.76 31.30
C GLY A 47 1.16 -1.21 30.51
N HIS A 48 1.21 -0.97 29.20
CA HIS A 48 2.25 -1.48 28.33
C HIS A 48 3.46 -0.52 28.27
N SER A 49 4.59 -0.94 28.83
CA SER A 49 5.85 -0.23 28.67
C SER A 49 6.46 -0.55 27.28
N GLY A 50 6.99 0.45 26.58
CA GLY A 50 7.61 0.25 25.26
C GLY A 50 6.79 0.71 24.06
N ALA A 51 5.74 1.51 24.26
CA ALA A 51 4.90 2.06 23.19
C ALA A 51 5.68 2.64 22.00
N ALA A 52 6.76 3.40 22.25
CA ALA A 52 7.59 3.98 21.20
C ALA A 52 8.29 2.90 20.34
N ALA A 53 8.79 1.83 20.96
CA ALA A 53 9.43 0.73 20.25
C ALA A 53 8.40 -0.05 19.42
N SER A 54 7.22 -0.33 19.98
CA SER A 54 6.11 -0.98 19.28
C SER A 54 5.66 -0.15 18.08
N ALA A 55 5.55 1.17 18.23
CA ALA A 55 5.20 2.07 17.15
C ALA A 55 6.27 2.10 16.05
N GLN A 56 7.55 2.17 16.42
CA GLN A 56 8.66 2.16 15.45
C GLN A 56 8.70 0.84 14.66
N GLN A 57 8.58 -0.30 15.33
CA GLN A 57 8.56 -1.62 14.70
C GLN A 57 7.36 -1.77 13.76
N THR A 58 6.17 -1.40 14.23
CA THR A 58 4.94 -1.45 13.43
C THR A 58 5.03 -0.52 12.22
N GLY A 59 5.61 0.67 12.37
CA GLY A 59 5.86 1.59 11.26
C GLY A 59 6.78 1.02 10.18
N ALA A 60 7.83 0.29 10.56
CA ALA A 60 8.71 -0.38 9.61
C ALA A 60 7.98 -1.50 8.84
N LEU A 61 7.16 -2.29 9.53
CA LEU A 61 6.37 -3.35 8.92
C LEU A 61 5.29 -2.78 7.98
N PHE A 62 4.63 -1.70 8.38
CA PHE A 62 3.72 -0.93 7.52
C PHE A 62 4.41 -0.43 6.26
N ALA A 63 5.59 0.18 6.38
CA ALA A 63 6.32 0.69 5.23
C ALA A 63 6.71 -0.43 4.25
N SER A 64 7.18 -1.57 4.77
CA SER A 64 7.48 -2.76 3.97
C SER A 64 6.24 -3.28 3.24
N ALA A 65 5.15 -3.51 3.98
CA ALA A 65 3.88 -3.99 3.44
C ALA A 65 3.29 -3.04 2.38
N ALA A 66 3.24 -1.74 2.66
CA ALA A 66 2.72 -0.73 1.74
C ALA A 66 3.57 -0.65 0.45
N SER A 67 4.89 -0.72 0.58
CA SER A 67 5.81 -0.72 -0.56
C SER A 67 5.67 -1.98 -1.41
N HIS A 68 5.50 -3.15 -0.78
CA HIS A 68 5.24 -4.41 -1.47
C HIS A 68 3.90 -4.39 -2.23
N LEU A 69 2.82 -3.93 -1.57
CA LEU A 69 1.51 -3.76 -2.20
C LEU A 69 1.47 -2.65 -3.26
N CYS A 70 2.40 -1.70 -3.20
CA CYS A 70 2.57 -0.71 -4.26
C CYS A 70 3.13 -1.31 -5.54
N ALA A 71 4.08 -2.24 -5.43
CA ALA A 71 4.62 -2.93 -6.61
C ALA A 71 3.55 -3.72 -7.39
N SER A 72 2.47 -4.15 -6.72
CA SER A 72 1.31 -4.82 -7.33
C SER A 72 0.13 -3.88 -7.62
N GLY A 73 0.25 -2.58 -7.33
CA GLY A 73 -0.77 -1.57 -7.60
C GLY A 73 -1.97 -1.56 -6.64
N VAL A 74 -1.94 -2.36 -5.58
CA VAL A 74 -2.99 -2.42 -4.56
C VAL A 74 -3.01 -1.15 -3.71
N VAL A 75 -1.84 -0.70 -3.25
CA VAL A 75 -1.66 0.56 -2.54
C VAL A 75 -0.90 1.52 -3.46
N ARG A 76 -1.36 2.77 -3.57
CA ARG A 76 -0.70 3.80 -4.39
C ARG A 76 -0.24 4.95 -3.50
N PRO A 77 0.83 5.68 -3.86
CA PRO A 77 1.24 6.88 -3.12
C PRO A 77 0.10 7.86 -2.88
N ALA A 78 -0.79 8.04 -3.86
CA ALA A 78 -1.98 8.89 -3.75
C ALA A 78 -2.97 8.46 -2.66
N ASN A 79 -3.01 7.16 -2.30
CA ASN A 79 -3.86 6.69 -1.21
C ASN A 79 -3.34 7.15 0.15
N LEU A 80 -2.02 7.28 0.30
CA LEU A 80 -1.40 7.67 1.56
C LEU A 80 -1.13 9.18 1.66
N ALA A 81 -1.19 9.91 0.54
CA ALA A 81 -0.80 11.33 0.45
C ALA A 81 -1.56 12.28 1.40
N ARG A 82 -2.77 11.90 1.85
CA ARG A 82 -3.55 12.70 2.81
C ARG A 82 -3.11 12.53 4.27
N TYR A 83 -2.38 11.45 4.57
CA TYR A 83 -1.95 11.14 5.93
C TYR A 83 -0.54 11.66 6.17
N ARG A 84 -0.33 12.23 7.35
CA ARG A 84 0.94 12.81 7.80
C ARG A 84 1.71 11.87 8.72
N ARG A 85 1.02 10.90 9.31
CA ARG A 85 1.57 9.94 10.28
C ARG A 85 0.77 8.64 10.31
N LEU A 86 1.41 7.60 10.82
CA LEU A 86 0.79 6.36 11.24
C LEU A 86 0.62 6.40 12.76
N LEU A 87 -0.61 6.35 13.25
CA LEU A 87 -0.90 6.25 14.67
C LEU A 87 -1.05 4.77 15.04
N VAL A 88 -0.21 4.29 15.97
CA VAL A 88 -0.23 2.91 16.43
C VAL A 88 -1.01 2.84 17.73
N ARG A 89 -2.17 2.18 17.71
CA ARG A 89 -3.05 2.01 18.88
C ARG A 89 -2.95 0.59 19.42
N ASN A 90 -2.97 0.48 20.75
CA ASN A 90 -3.18 -0.81 21.38
C ASN A 90 -4.67 -1.12 21.45
N ALA A 91 -5.08 -2.29 20.98
CA ALA A 91 -6.41 -2.83 21.20
C ALA A 91 -6.32 -4.21 21.82
N GLU A 92 -6.87 -4.35 23.02
CA GLU A 92 -6.87 -5.61 23.73
C GLU A 92 -7.66 -6.69 22.97
N GLY A 93 -7.07 -7.87 22.84
CA GLY A 93 -7.73 -9.03 22.22
C GLY A 93 -7.76 -9.04 20.69
N ALA A 94 -7.25 -8.01 20.01
CA ALA A 94 -7.12 -7.99 18.56
C ALA A 94 -6.02 -8.95 18.08
N ASN A 95 -6.41 -10.07 17.46
CA ASN A 95 -5.47 -11.07 16.92
C ASN A 95 -4.94 -10.71 15.52
N GLU A 96 -5.59 -9.76 14.85
CA GLU A 96 -5.24 -9.26 13.52
C GLU A 96 -5.18 -7.72 13.56
N PRO A 97 -4.25 -7.09 12.83
CA PRO A 97 -4.19 -5.64 12.79
C PRO A 97 -5.38 -5.07 12.00
N ASN A 98 -6.00 -4.03 12.53
CA ASN A 98 -6.99 -3.24 11.79
C ASN A 98 -6.36 -1.92 11.31
N ILE A 99 -6.70 -1.48 10.09
CA ILE A 99 -6.23 -0.21 9.53
C ILE A 99 -7.42 0.62 9.09
N TYR A 100 -7.55 1.82 9.66
CA TYR A 100 -8.63 2.74 9.38
C TYR A 100 -8.15 4.19 9.47
N ASP A 101 -8.99 5.12 9.05
CA ASP A 101 -8.83 6.53 9.37
C ASP A 101 -9.99 7.03 10.20
N ASP A 102 -9.67 7.91 11.13
CA ASP A 102 -10.63 8.62 11.96
C ASP A 102 -10.35 10.11 11.77
N ALA A 103 -11.06 10.70 10.83
CA ALA A 103 -10.86 12.11 10.47
C ALA A 103 -11.39 13.06 11.56
N GLU A 104 -12.25 12.58 12.45
CA GLU A 104 -12.88 13.38 13.51
C GLU A 104 -11.97 13.46 14.73
N GLU A 105 -11.47 12.33 15.21
CA GLU A 105 -10.63 12.26 16.41
C GLU A 105 -9.15 12.44 16.10
N GLN A 106 -8.68 11.95 14.94
CA GLN A 106 -7.25 11.89 14.60
C GLN A 106 -6.97 12.43 13.18
N PRO A 107 -7.29 13.70 12.90
CA PRO A 107 -7.18 14.26 11.57
C PRO A 107 -5.78 14.12 10.97
N GLY A 108 -5.72 13.51 9.78
CA GLY A 108 -4.47 13.29 9.05
C GLY A 108 -3.61 12.14 9.58
N ALA A 109 -4.11 11.31 10.50
CA ALA A 109 -3.49 10.04 10.84
C ALA A 109 -4.15 8.89 10.09
N LEU A 110 -3.33 7.95 9.62
CA LEU A 110 -3.80 6.59 9.36
C LEU A 110 -3.56 5.79 10.63
N ILE A 111 -4.55 5.05 11.09
CA ILE A 111 -4.48 4.32 12.35
C ILE A 111 -4.22 2.85 12.03
N ILE A 112 -3.28 2.25 12.75
CA ILE A 112 -3.13 0.80 12.84
C ILE A 112 -3.33 0.38 14.29
N GLU A 113 -4.22 -0.58 14.47
CA GLU A 113 -4.64 -1.05 15.78
C GLU A 113 -4.34 -2.54 15.91
N PHE A 114 -3.71 -2.95 17.03
CA PHE A 114 -3.32 -4.33 17.28
C PHE A 114 -3.14 -4.61 18.78
N ALA A 115 -3.23 -5.87 19.21
CA ALA A 115 -2.95 -6.25 20.59
C ALA A 115 -1.45 -6.37 20.84
N PHE A 116 -0.85 -5.34 21.45
CA PHE A 116 0.55 -5.36 21.87
C PHE A 116 0.75 -5.95 23.28
N ALA A 117 -0.33 -6.20 24.01
CA ALA A 117 -0.29 -6.79 25.35
C ALA A 117 0.16 -8.26 25.30
N GLY A 118 1.45 -8.51 25.57
CA GLY A 118 2.01 -9.85 25.75
C GLY A 118 2.45 -10.56 24.47
N GLY A 119 2.37 -9.91 23.31
CA GLY A 119 2.73 -10.47 22.00
C GLY A 119 3.76 -9.63 21.22
N PRO A 120 4.39 -10.21 20.19
CA PRO A 120 5.19 -9.45 19.24
C PRO A 120 4.31 -8.47 18.44
N PRO A 121 4.89 -7.45 17.78
CA PRO A 121 4.16 -6.64 16.79
C PRO A 121 3.54 -7.51 15.68
N PRO A 122 2.53 -6.98 14.95
CA PRO A 122 1.89 -7.74 13.86
C PRO A 122 2.91 -8.10 12.78
N THR A 123 2.78 -9.26 12.13
CA THR A 123 3.70 -9.64 11.03
C THR A 123 3.48 -8.78 9.79
N GLN A 124 4.45 -8.77 8.87
CA GLN A 124 4.27 -8.05 7.60
C GLN A 124 3.05 -8.57 6.82
N GLU A 125 2.83 -9.89 6.77
CA GLU A 125 1.69 -10.48 6.05
C GLU A 125 0.36 -10.03 6.65
N ALA A 126 0.27 -9.92 7.97
CA ALA A 126 -0.92 -9.44 8.66
C ALA A 126 -1.19 -7.97 8.30
N VAL A 127 -0.14 -7.13 8.26
CA VAL A 127 -0.27 -5.72 7.85
C VAL A 127 -0.64 -5.59 6.36
N GLU A 128 -0.14 -6.48 5.49
CA GLU A 128 -0.56 -6.52 4.09
C GLU A 128 -2.04 -6.89 3.93
N ALA A 129 -2.53 -7.86 4.70
CA ALA A 129 -3.95 -8.23 4.71
C ALA A 129 -4.82 -7.05 5.15
N ALA A 130 -4.45 -6.39 6.26
CA ALA A 130 -5.14 -5.20 6.74
C ALA A 130 -5.14 -4.05 5.71
N LEU A 131 -4.01 -3.80 5.05
CA LEU A 131 -3.92 -2.79 3.98
C LEU A 131 -4.82 -3.11 2.78
N ARG A 132 -4.92 -4.38 2.40
CA ARG A 132 -5.83 -4.81 1.33
C ARG A 132 -7.29 -4.54 1.72
N CYS A 133 -7.67 -4.85 2.95
CA CYS A 133 -9.01 -4.58 3.45
C CYS A 133 -9.31 -3.10 3.58
N TRP A 134 -8.37 -2.30 4.09
CA TRP A 134 -8.48 -0.85 4.11
C TRP A 134 -8.68 -0.26 2.70
N ARG A 135 -8.02 -0.82 1.67
CA ARG A 135 -8.19 -0.38 0.27
C ARG A 135 -9.50 -0.85 -0.36
N ASN A 136 -9.99 -2.02 0.02
CA ASN A 136 -11.18 -2.64 -0.54
C ASN A 136 -11.95 -3.40 0.54
N PRO A 137 -12.73 -2.70 1.38
CA PRO A 137 -13.38 -3.31 2.54
C PRO A 137 -14.49 -4.31 2.17
N GLY A 138 -15.02 -4.23 0.95
CA GLY A 138 -15.98 -5.20 0.42
C GLY A 138 -15.35 -6.47 -0.17
N ALA A 139 -14.03 -6.64 -0.10
CA ALA A 139 -13.38 -7.86 -0.59
C ALA A 139 -13.69 -9.07 0.30
N ALA A 140 -13.68 -10.26 -0.29
CA ALA A 140 -13.83 -11.50 0.47
C ALA A 140 -12.71 -11.63 1.51
N GLY A 141 -13.08 -11.94 2.75
CA GLY A 141 -12.13 -12.06 3.87
C GLY A 141 -11.82 -10.73 4.58
N CYS A 142 -12.47 -9.62 4.20
CA CYS A 142 -12.43 -8.37 4.95
C CYS A 142 -13.66 -8.26 5.84
N SER A 143 -13.45 -8.06 7.13
CA SER A 143 -14.53 -7.81 8.08
C SER A 143 -15.20 -6.47 7.74
N ALA A 144 -16.49 -6.50 7.41
CA ALA A 144 -17.27 -5.30 7.13
C ALA A 144 -17.66 -4.51 8.39
N GLU A 145 -17.28 -5.01 9.57
CA GLU A 145 -17.77 -4.56 10.87
C GLU A 145 -16.96 -3.40 11.47
N ASP A 146 -15.78 -3.07 10.92
CA ASP A 146 -14.84 -2.09 11.50
C ASP A 146 -14.44 -0.94 10.54
N VAL A 147 -15.26 -0.64 9.54
CA VAL A 147 -15.09 0.55 8.68
C VAL A 147 -16.28 1.46 8.92
N GLY A 148 -16.11 2.44 9.80
CA GLY A 148 -17.11 3.49 10.05
C GLY A 148 -17.51 4.20 8.75
N PRO A 149 -18.75 4.73 8.68
CA PRO A 149 -19.29 5.38 7.49
C PRO A 149 -18.49 6.59 7.00
#